data_AF-A0A975E9M8-F1
#
_entry.id   AF-A0A975E9M8-F1
#
_cell.length_a   1.000
_cell.length_b   1.000
_cell.length_c   1.000
_cell.angle_alpha   90.00
_cell.angle_beta   90.00
_cell.angle_gamma   90.00
#
_symmetry.space_group_name_H-M   'P 1'
#
loop_
_entity.id
_entity.type
_entity.pdbx_description
1 polymer ?
#
loop_
_entity_poly.entity_id
_entity_poly.type
_entity_poly.pdbx_seq_one_letter_code
_entity_poly.pdbx_strand_id
1 'polypeptide(L)'
;MTAEIQLPKVTQTRIARLAQAAGRSPAATLRFVLRDGFDAVERSIQENAAADEEFAAGATTSHADVMADAQKLVRQAKRSSRAAA
;
A
#
# COMPACT_ATOMS: atom_id res chain seq x y z
N MET A 1 21.57 -6.42 -23.88
CA MET A 1 22.25 -7.25 -22.87
C MET A 1 21.55 -7.01 -21.53
N THR A 2 20.68 -7.92 -21.10
CA THR A 2 20.16 -7.89 -19.72
C THR A 2 21.28 -8.35 -18.80
N ALA A 3 21.80 -7.45 -17.97
CA ALA A 3 22.74 -7.84 -16.93
C ALA A 3 22.03 -8.84 -16.00
N GLU A 4 22.54 -10.06 -15.90
CA GLU A 4 22.12 -11.01 -14.87
C GLU A 4 22.63 -10.49 -13.54
N ILE A 5 21.73 -9.84 -12.79
CA ILE A 5 22.02 -9.40 -11.42
C ILE A 5 21.98 -10.64 -10.54
N GLN A 6 23.15 -11.16 -10.18
CA GLN A 6 23.25 -12.26 -9.22
C GLN A 6 23.01 -11.73 -7.81
N LEU A 7 21.78 -11.89 -7.30
CA LEU A 7 21.42 -11.47 -5.95
C LEU A 7 21.91 -12.48 -4.90
N PRO A 8 22.27 -12.04 -3.68
CA PRO A 8 22.50 -12.95 -2.57
C PRO A 8 21.28 -13.86 -2.33
N LYS A 9 21.50 -15.12 -1.93
CA LYS A 9 20.42 -16.08 -1.69
C LYS A 9 19.36 -15.56 -0.71
N VAL A 10 19.78 -14.86 0.35
CA VAL A 10 18.88 -14.24 1.34
C VAL A 10 17.92 -13.24 0.67
N THR A 11 18.45 -12.40 -0.23
CA THR A 11 17.68 -11.42 -0.99
C THR A 11 16.70 -12.12 -1.94
N GLN A 12 17.13 -13.18 -2.62
CA GLN A 12 16.25 -13.97 -3.49
C GLN A 12 15.10 -14.60 -2.71
N THR A 13 15.38 -15.20 -1.54
CA THR A 13 14.34 -15.78 -0.67
C THR A 13 13.37 -14.73 -0.17
N ARG A 14 13.86 -13.54 0.21
CA ARG A 14 12.99 -12.42 0.62
C ARG A 14 12.06 -11.99 -0.52
N ILE A 15 12.59 -11.79 -1.72
CA ILE A 15 11.79 -11.44 -2.90
C ILE A 15 10.76 -12.53 -3.22
N ALA A 16 11.13 -13.81 -3.14
CA ALA A 16 10.21 -14.92 -3.40
C ALA A 16 9.03 -14.93 -2.42
N ARG A 17 9.28 -14.67 -1.13
CA ARG A 17 8.22 -14.55 -0.11
C ARG A 17 7.28 -13.38 -0.40
N LEU A 18 7.83 -12.22 -0.72
CA LEU A 18 7.02 -11.04 -1.07
C LEU A 18 6.22 -11.25 -2.36
N ALA A 19 6.81 -11.92 -3.34
CA ALA A 19 6.13 -12.27 -4.59
C ALA A 19 4.95 -13.20 -4.34
N GLN A 20 5.14 -14.23 -3.50
CA GLN A 20 4.05 -15.12 -3.10
C GLN A 20 2.93 -14.36 -2.38
N ALA A 21 3.27 -13.53 -1.38
CA ALA A 21 2.30 -12.75 -0.62
C ALA A 21 1.50 -11.78 -1.50
N ALA A 22 2.14 -11.20 -2.52
CA ALA A 22 1.51 -10.28 -3.46
C ALA A 22 0.79 -10.96 -4.65
N GLY A 23 0.85 -12.29 -4.77
CA GLY A 23 0.33 -13.02 -5.93
C GLY A 23 1.04 -12.67 -7.25
N ARG A 24 2.34 -12.31 -7.20
CA ARG A 24 3.14 -11.85 -8.36
C ARG A 24 4.34 -12.77 -8.60
N SER A 25 4.98 -12.62 -9.76
CA SER A 25 6.25 -13.31 -10.03
C SER A 25 7.42 -12.63 -9.32
N PRO A 26 8.48 -13.38 -8.91
CA PRO A 26 9.68 -12.80 -8.29
C PRO A 26 10.34 -11.71 -9.15
N ALA A 27 10.32 -11.85 -10.47
CA ALA A 27 10.87 -10.85 -11.38
C ALA A 27 10.06 -9.54 -11.36
N ALA A 28 8.73 -9.60 -11.25
CA ALA A 28 7.89 -8.43 -11.11
C ALA A 28 8.13 -7.75 -9.75
N THR A 29 8.17 -8.53 -8.67
CA THR A 29 8.46 -8.02 -7.32
C THR A 29 9.83 -7.37 -7.23
N LEU A 30 10.86 -7.96 -7.85
CA LEU A 30 12.21 -7.39 -7.91
C LEU A 30 12.20 -6.00 -8.55
N ARG A 31 11.41 -5.75 -9.59
CA ARG A 31 11.33 -4.41 -10.21
C ARG A 31 10.83 -3.35 -9.23
N PHE A 32 9.85 -3.68 -8.39
CA PHE A 32 9.36 -2.76 -7.36
C PHE A 32 10.38 -2.56 -6.25
N VAL A 33 11.04 -3.63 -5.80
CA VAL A 33 12.09 -3.54 -4.78
C VAL A 33 13.28 -2.70 -5.25
N LEU A 34 13.67 -2.81 -6.52
CA LEU A 34 14.75 -1.98 -7.09
C LEU A 34 14.34 -0.51 -7.24
N ARG A 35 13.04 -0.22 -7.42
CA ARG A 35 12.51 1.15 -7.57
C ARG A 35 12.29 1.84 -6.21
N ASP A 36 11.66 1.13 -5.28
CA ASP A 36 11.09 1.72 -4.06
C ASP A 36 11.82 1.25 -2.78
N GLY A 37 12.66 0.22 -2.88
CA GLY A 37 13.28 -0.44 -1.74
C GLY A 37 12.38 -1.51 -1.13
N PHE A 38 12.97 -2.34 -0.25
CA PHE A 38 12.24 -3.43 0.40
C PHE A 38 11.13 -2.91 1.30
N ASP A 39 11.43 -1.97 2.19
CA ASP A 39 10.50 -1.56 3.25
C ASP A 39 9.19 -0.99 2.68
N ALA A 40 9.27 -0.21 1.60
CA ALA A 40 8.09 0.33 0.91
C ALA A 40 7.26 -0.78 0.26
N VAL A 41 7.90 -1.76 -0.38
CA VAL A 41 7.21 -2.90 -1.01
C VAL A 41 6.55 -3.79 0.04
N GLU A 42 7.25 -4.08 1.14
CA GLU A 42 6.71 -4.89 2.23
C GLU A 42 5.49 -4.23 2.87
N ARG A 43 5.60 -2.93 3.16
CA ARG A 43 4.48 -2.15 3.69
C ARG A 43 3.28 -2.14 2.76
N SER A 44 3.50 -1.90 1.46
CA SER A 44 2.41 -1.89 0.48
C SER A 44 1.70 -3.25 0.38
N ILE A 45 2.45 -4.37 0.44
CA ILE A 45 1.83 -5.71 0.43
C ILE A 45 1.00 -5.93 1.69
N GLN A 46 1.49 -5.52 2.86
CA GLN A 46 0.75 -5.63 4.12
C GLN A 46 -0.52 -4.78 4.13
N GLU A 47 -0.44 -3.52 3.69
CA GLU A 47 -1.59 -2.61 3.63
C GLU A 47 -2.65 -3.12 2.65
N ASN A 48 -2.25 -3.69 1.52
CA ASN A 48 -3.20 -4.29 0.58
C ASN A 48 -3.87 -5.54 1.16
N ALA A 49 -3.11 -6.41 1.83
CA ALA A 49 -3.69 -7.60 2.47
C ALA A 49 -4.71 -7.23 3.55
N ALA A 50 -4.42 -6.21 4.36
CA ALA A 50 -5.37 -5.68 5.34
C ALA A 50 -6.63 -5.10 4.67
N ALA A 51 -6.48 -4.36 3.56
CA ALA A 51 -7.61 -3.85 2.80
C ALA A 51 -8.47 -5.00 2.22
N ASP A 52 -7.85 -6.05 1.68
CA ASP A 52 -8.56 -7.23 1.18
C ASP A 52 -9.35 -7.94 2.29
N GLU A 53 -8.82 -8.01 3.51
CA GLU A 53 -9.53 -8.53 4.69
C GLU A 53 -10.72 -7.64 5.07
N GLU A 54 -10.57 -6.31 5.07
CA GLU A 54 -11.66 -5.35 5.30
C GLU A 54 -12.76 -5.49 4.24
N PHE A 55 -12.37 -5.62 2.97
CA PHE A 55 -13.30 -5.87 1.87
C PHE A 55 -14.07 -7.17 2.07
N ALA A 56 -13.39 -8.27 2.43
CA ALA A 56 -14.01 -9.56 2.67
C ALA A 56 -14.95 -9.55 3.89
N ALA A 57 -14.65 -8.75 4.92
CA ALA A 57 -15.51 -8.53 6.07
C ALA A 57 -16.73 -7.62 5.77
N GLY A 58 -16.81 -7.06 4.55
CA GLY A 58 -17.85 -6.10 4.18
C GLY A 58 -17.67 -4.73 4.84
N ALA A 59 -16.49 -4.44 5.41
CA ALA A 59 -16.15 -3.18 6.07
C ALA A 59 -15.86 -2.06 5.05
N THR A 60 -16.76 -1.89 4.09
CA THR A 60 -16.65 -0.87 3.04
C THR A 60 -17.59 0.29 3.31
N THR A 61 -17.21 1.48 2.86
CA THR A 61 -18.05 2.68 2.93
C THR A 61 -18.41 3.11 1.51
N SER A 62 -19.64 3.60 1.32
CA SER A 62 -20.06 4.11 0.02
C SER A 62 -19.31 5.40 -0.33
N HIS A 63 -19.10 5.66 -1.62
CA HIS A 63 -18.49 6.91 -2.06
C HIS A 63 -19.26 8.15 -1.56
N ALA A 64 -20.59 8.09 -1.56
CA ALA A 64 -21.43 9.20 -1.11
C ALA A 64 -21.18 9.53 0.37
N ASP A 65 -21.08 8.51 1.21
CA ASP A 65 -20.82 8.68 2.65
C ASP A 65 -19.39 9.22 2.88
N VAL A 66 -18.39 8.68 2.17
CA VAL A 66 -17.00 9.20 2.22
C VAL A 66 -16.96 10.69 1.87
N MET A 67 -17.65 11.10 0.81
CA MET A 67 -17.66 12.50 0.39
C MET A 67 -18.40 13.41 1.38
N ALA A 68 -19.49 12.93 1.96
CA ALA A 68 -20.23 13.66 2.99
C ALA A 68 -19.37 13.91 4.24
N ASP A 69 -18.67 12.87 4.72
CA ASP A 69 -17.79 12.95 5.88
C ASP A 69 -16.57 13.84 5.62
N ALA A 70 -15.93 13.70 4.45
CA ALA A 70 -14.82 14.55 4.06
C ALA A 70 -15.24 16.03 4.03
N GLN A 71 -16.41 16.35 3.46
CA GLN A 71 -16.90 17.72 3.43
C GLN A 71 -17.21 18.27 4.83
N LYS A 72 -17.74 17.43 5.73
CA LYS A 72 -17.97 17.79 7.14
C LYS A 72 -16.66 18.13 7.84
N LEU A 73 -15.62 17.30 7.70
CA LEU A 73 -14.29 17.54 8.29
C LEU A 73 -13.68 18.86 7.79
N VAL A 74 -13.73 19.13 6.47
CA VAL A 74 -13.23 20.38 5.90
C VAL A 74 -13.97 21.61 6.45
N ARG A 75 -15.29 21.54 6.59
CA ARG A 75 -16.09 22.64 7.17
C ARG A 75 -15.74 22.87 8.64
N GLN A 76 -15.55 21.81 9.41
CA GLN A 76 -15.16 21.89 10.82
C GLN A 76 -13.78 22.52 10.99
N ALA A 77 -12.80 22.11 10.19
CA ALA A 77 -11.46 22.69 10.20
C ALA A 77 -11.50 24.20 9.90
N LYS A 78 -12.26 24.63 8.89
CA LYS A 78 -12.44 26.05 8.54
C LYS A 78 -13.11 26.87 9.64
N ARG A 79 -14.07 26.30 10.37
CA ARG A 79 -14.71 26.97 11.50
C ARG A 79 -13.74 27.12 12.68
N SER A 80 -12.96 26.08 12.95
CA SER A 80 -11.99 26.06 14.04
C SER A 80 -10.85 27.06 13.81
N SER A 81 -10.34 27.15 12.57
CA SER A 81 -9.30 28.13 12.23
C SER A 81 -9.82 29.58 12.31
N ARG A 82 -11.09 29.81 11.97
CA ARG A 82 -11.71 31.13 12.08
C ARG A 82 -12.02 31.54 13.53
N ALA A 83 -12.30 30.58 14.42
CA ALA A 83 -12.53 30.85 15.83
C ALA A 83 -11.23 31.12 16.62
N ALA A 84 -10.08 30.71 16.06
CA ALA A 84 -8.75 30.91 16.64
C ALA A 84 -8.03 32.17 16.13
N ALA A 85 -8.64 32.94 15.23
CA ALA A 85 -8.13 34.18 14.65
C ALA A 85 -8.94 35.39 15.14
#